data_AF-H0SEC6-F1
#
_entry.id   AF-H0SEC6-F1
#
_cell.length_a   1.000
_cell.length_b   1.000
_cell.length_c   1.000
_cell.angle_alpha   90.00
_cell.angle_beta   90.00
_cell.angle_gamma   90.00
#
_symmetry.space_group_name_H-M   'P 1'
#
loop_
_entity.id
_entity.type
_entity.pdbx_description
1 polymer ?
#
loop_
_entity_poly.entity_id
_entity_poly.type
_entity_poly.pdbx_seq_one_letter_code
_entity_poly.pdbx_strand_id
1 'polypeptide(L)'
;MARGDQGRVRKLIAFDEDTFDKLKQLGRDQMLSLQDLADEAFMDLLEKHGVPADLKDALRRSAAEDGDAAAKPARKTETKTKIKPKTKPRQRSRTAA
;
A
#
# COMPACT_ATOMS: atom_id res chain seq x y z
N MET A 1 21.43 -4.13 -28.17
CA MET A 1 20.79 -4.09 -26.82
C MET A 1 21.88 -4.27 -25.78
N ALA A 2 22.04 -3.31 -24.84
CA ALA A 2 22.61 -3.51 -23.50
C ALA A 2 22.66 -2.15 -22.78
N ARG A 3 21.56 -1.73 -22.14
CA ARG A 3 21.65 -0.69 -21.09
C ARG A 3 22.29 -1.38 -19.88
N GLY A 4 23.60 -1.22 -19.73
CA GLY A 4 24.33 -1.76 -18.58
C GLY A 4 23.94 -1.03 -17.30
N ASP A 5 23.55 -1.80 -16.27
CA ASP A 5 23.77 -1.56 -14.83
C ASP A 5 23.78 -0.11 -14.30
N GLN A 6 22.91 0.78 -14.78
CA GLN A 6 22.86 2.17 -14.29
C GLN A 6 22.13 2.19 -12.94
N GLY A 7 22.90 2.18 -11.83
CA GLY A 7 22.42 2.61 -10.50
C GLY A 7 22.19 1.53 -9.44
N ARG A 8 22.60 0.28 -9.65
CA ARG A 8 22.36 -0.80 -8.65
C ARG A 8 23.50 -0.90 -7.63
N VAL A 9 23.26 -0.47 -6.39
CA VAL A 9 24.20 -0.67 -5.27
C VAL A 9 23.95 -2.06 -4.67
N ARG A 10 25.00 -2.88 -4.56
CA ARG A 10 24.91 -4.23 -3.98
C ARG A 10 25.52 -4.22 -2.58
N LYS A 11 24.72 -4.60 -1.58
CA LYS A 11 25.22 -4.84 -0.22
C LYS A 11 25.09 -6.32 0.12
N LEU A 12 26.10 -6.87 0.78
CA LEU A 12 26.04 -8.21 1.35
C LEU A 12 25.39 -8.13 2.73
N ILE A 13 24.33 -8.89 2.93
CA ILE A 13 23.60 -8.99 4.20
C ILE A 13 23.78 -10.41 4.70
N ALA A 14 24.33 -10.54 5.91
CA ALA A 14 24.43 -11.83 6.59
C ALA A 14 23.07 -12.19 7.18
N PHE A 15 22.65 -13.44 6.99
CA PHE A 15 21.48 -14.03 7.62
C PHE A 15 21.94 -15.27 8.39
N ASP A 16 21.33 -15.51 9.54
CA ASP A 16 21.41 -16.83 10.17
C ASP A 16 20.77 -17.88 9.25
N GLU A 17 21.30 -19.11 9.26
CA GLU A 17 20.85 -20.19 8.38
C GLU A 17 19.35 -20.46 8.54
N ASP A 18 18.85 -20.52 9.79
CA ASP A 18 17.44 -20.74 10.10
C ASP A 18 16.53 -19.63 9.55
N THR A 19 16.99 -18.38 9.60
CA THR A 19 16.25 -17.23 9.09
C THR A 19 16.19 -17.26 7.57
N PHE A 20 17.31 -17.59 6.93
CA PHE A 20 17.39 -17.67 5.49
C PHE A 20 16.51 -18.78 4.91
N ASP A 21 16.44 -19.94 5.56
CA ASP A 21 15.58 -21.04 5.12
C ASP A 21 14.09 -20.71 5.28
N LYS A 22 13.71 -19.99 6.35
CA LYS A 22 12.35 -19.45 6.49
C LYS A 22 12.01 -18.46 5.37
N LEU A 23 12.94 -17.56 5.02
CA LEU A 23 12.75 -16.60 3.93
C LEU A 23 12.59 -17.30 2.57
N LYS A 24 13.40 -18.35 2.30
CA LYS A 24 13.23 -19.17 1.09
C LYS A 24 11.88 -19.88 1.06
N GLN A 25 11.46 -20.47 2.17
CA GLN A 25 10.18 -21.16 2.25
C GLN A 25 9.03 -20.18 2.01
N LEU A 26 9.07 -19.01 2.66
CA LEU A 26 8.10 -17.95 2.47
C LEU A 26 8.04 -17.44 1.03
N GLY A 27 9.19 -17.31 0.36
CA GLY A 27 9.24 -16.97 -1.07
C GLY A 27 8.57 -18.03 -1.95
N ARG A 28 8.82 -19.31 -1.68
CA ARG A 28 8.15 -20.41 -2.41
C ARG A 28 6.64 -20.41 -2.20
N ASP A 29 6.19 -20.22 -0.96
CA ASP A 29 4.77 -20.26 -0.60
C ASP A 29 3.99 -19.11 -1.27
N GLN A 30 4.63 -17.94 -1.45
CA GLN A 30 4.05 -16.78 -2.13
C GLN A 30 4.36 -16.71 -3.64
N MET A 31 5.09 -17.69 -4.18
CA MET A 31 5.59 -17.71 -5.58
C MET A 31 6.43 -16.46 -5.95
N LEU A 32 7.16 -15.90 -4.99
CA LEU A 32 8.03 -14.73 -5.15
C LEU A 32 9.50 -15.12 -5.06
N SER A 33 10.36 -14.36 -5.72
CA SER A 33 11.80 -14.48 -5.47
C SER A 33 12.16 -13.81 -4.15
N LEU A 34 13.30 -14.18 -3.56
CA LEU A 34 13.81 -13.51 -2.37
C LEU A 34 14.03 -12.00 -2.60
N GLN A 35 14.36 -11.61 -3.84
CA GLN A 35 14.54 -10.21 -4.21
C GLN A 35 13.21 -9.46 -4.17
N ASP A 36 12.14 -10.02 -4.74
CA ASP A 36 10.82 -9.38 -4.74
C ASP A 36 10.27 -9.26 -3.31
N LEU A 37 10.48 -10.29 -2.48
CA LEU A 37 10.12 -10.27 -1.06
C LEU A 37 10.90 -9.19 -0.29
N ALA A 38 12.19 -9.02 -0.61
CA ALA A 38 13.03 -8.00 0.00
C ALA A 38 12.57 -6.60 -0.42
N ASP A 39 12.29 -6.40 -1.71
CA ASP A 39 11.85 -5.12 -2.26
C ASP A 39 10.52 -4.69 -1.61
N GLU A 40 9.54 -5.59 -1.48
CA GLU A 40 8.27 -5.32 -0.79
C GLU A 40 8.48 -4.98 0.70
N ALA A 41 9.28 -5.78 1.41
CA ALA A 41 9.56 -5.53 2.83
C ALA A 41 10.29 -4.20 3.05
N PHE A 42 11.19 -3.80 2.15
CA PHE A 42 11.87 -2.52 2.22
C PHE A 42 10.94 -1.36 1.90
N MET A 43 10.03 -1.48 0.93
CA MET A 43 9.02 -0.46 0.67
C MET A 43 8.17 -0.20 1.92
N ASP A 44 7.65 -1.27 2.52
CA ASP A 44 6.86 -1.21 3.76
C ASP A 44 7.62 -0.54 4.92
N LEU A 45 8.93 -0.79 5.02
CA LEU A 45 9.78 -0.18 6.02
C LEU A 45 9.98 1.32 5.75
N LEU A 46 10.31 1.68 4.51
CA LEU A 46 10.55 3.07 4.12
C LEU A 46 9.29 3.92 4.30
N GLU A 47 8.11 3.40 3.91
CA GLU A 47 6.84 4.08 4.11
C GLU A 47 6.53 4.36 5.58
N LYS A 48 6.75 3.37 6.48
CA LYS A 48 6.55 3.54 7.93
C LYS A 48 7.48 4.59 8.54
N HIS A 49 8.68 4.75 7.98
CA HIS A 49 9.66 5.75 8.44
C HIS A 49 9.57 7.08 7.66
N GLY A 50 8.57 7.24 6.79
CA GLY A 50 8.35 8.46 6.04
C GLY A 50 9.43 8.75 4.99
N VAL A 51 10.14 7.71 4.52
CA VAL A 51 11.07 7.79 3.39
C VAL A 51 10.29 7.39 2.13
N PRO A 52 10.33 8.18 1.04
CA PRO A 52 9.68 7.80 -0.20
C PRO A 52 10.29 6.51 -0.77
N ALA A 53 9.48 5.46 -0.91
CA ALA A 53 9.93 4.15 -1.39
C ALA A 53 10.14 4.12 -2.91
N ASP A 54 9.41 4.95 -3.65
CA ASP A 54 9.44 5.03 -5.11
C ASP A 54 9.84 6.41 -5.64
N LEU A 55 10.41 6.46 -6.85
CA LEU A 55 10.73 7.72 -7.55
C LEU A 55 9.48 8.61 -7.68
N LYS A 56 8.30 8.02 -7.88
CA LYS A 56 7.04 8.75 -7.99
C LYS A 56 6.67 9.44 -6.68
N ASP A 57 6.88 8.79 -5.55
CA ASP A 57 6.59 9.35 -4.24
C ASP A 57 7.66 10.35 -3.80
N ALA A 58 8.92 10.12 -4.19
CA ALA A 58 10.00 11.08 -4.04
C ALA A 58 9.68 12.38 -4.82
N LEU A 59 9.29 12.25 -6.09
CA LEU A 59 8.92 13.39 -6.94
C LEU A 59 7.68 14.12 -6.41
N ARG A 60 6.67 13.40 -5.90
CA ARG A 60 5.51 14.01 -5.24
C ARG A 60 5.90 14.78 -3.99
N ARG A 61 6.80 14.24 -3.18
CA ARG A 61 7.26 14.91 -1.96
C ARG A 61 8.10 16.13 -2.28
N SER A 62 9.06 16.03 -3.20
CA SER A 62 9.84 17.19 -3.65
C SER A 62 8.95 18.27 -4.27
N ALA A 63 7.99 17.90 -5.13
CA ALA A 63 7.03 18.87 -5.67
C ALA A 63 6.09 19.46 -4.62
N ALA A 64 5.81 18.74 -3.53
CA ALA A 64 5.03 19.25 -2.40
C ALA A 64 5.88 20.14 -1.46
N GLU A 65 7.18 19.87 -1.32
CA GLU A 65 8.13 20.69 -0.58
C GLU A 65 8.47 21.99 -1.33
N ASP A 66 8.62 21.95 -2.67
CA ASP A 66 8.64 23.13 -3.54
C ASP A 66 7.27 23.84 -3.60
N GLY A 67 6.20 23.11 -3.31
CA GLY A 67 4.81 23.54 -3.36
C GLY A 67 4.23 24.07 -2.04
N ASP A 68 5.01 24.16 -0.96
CA ASP A 68 4.53 24.65 0.36
C ASP A 68 4.16 26.16 0.36
N ALA A 69 4.25 26.83 -0.80
CA ALA A 69 3.57 28.11 -1.02
C ALA A 69 2.08 27.99 -1.45
N ALA A 70 1.58 26.80 -1.86
CA ALA A 70 0.21 26.69 -2.34
C ALA A 70 -0.42 25.28 -2.21
N ALA A 71 -1.30 25.16 -1.21
CA ALA A 71 -2.54 24.37 -1.20
C ALA A 71 -2.54 22.95 -0.57
N LYS A 72 -3.25 22.88 0.56
CA LYS A 72 -3.67 21.71 1.34
C LYS A 72 -4.61 20.77 0.55
N PRO A 73 -4.71 19.47 0.91
CA PRO A 73 -5.25 18.43 0.03
C PRO A 73 -6.77 18.26 0.13
N ALA A 74 -7.45 18.15 -1.03
CA ALA A 74 -8.84 17.71 -1.12
C ALA A 74 -8.91 16.21 -1.44
N ARG A 75 -8.89 15.36 -0.40
CA ARG A 75 -9.13 13.91 -0.55
C ARG A 75 -10.63 13.63 -0.52
N LYS A 76 -11.28 13.58 -1.69
CA LYS A 76 -12.63 12.99 -1.84
C LYS A 76 -12.51 11.47 -1.81
N THR A 77 -12.88 10.85 -0.69
CA THR A 77 -13.24 9.44 -0.65
C THR A 77 -14.75 9.31 -0.83
N GLU A 78 -15.18 8.99 -2.05
CA GLU A 78 -16.57 8.62 -2.33
C GLU A 78 -16.77 7.15 -1.97
N THR A 79 -17.20 6.89 -0.73
CA THR A 79 -17.56 5.54 -0.30
C THR A 79 -18.98 5.24 -0.76
N LYS A 80 -19.10 4.43 -1.82
CA LYS A 80 -20.36 3.78 -2.21
C LYS A 80 -20.80 2.82 -1.09
N THR A 81 -21.84 3.19 -0.33
CA THR A 81 -22.54 2.24 0.53
C THR A 81 -24.01 2.17 0.12
N LYS A 82 -24.34 1.12 -0.64
CA LYS A 82 -25.70 0.60 -0.80
C LYS A 82 -26.28 0.35 0.59
N ILE A 83 -27.33 1.07 0.97
CA ILE A 83 -28.20 0.68 2.08
C ILE A 83 -29.65 0.70 1.56
N LYS A 84 -30.14 -0.48 1.18
CA LYS A 84 -31.59 -0.77 1.23
C LYS A 84 -31.87 -1.37 2.60
N PRO A 85 -32.97 -0.99 3.24
CA PRO A 85 -33.90 -2.04 3.65
C PRO A 85 -35.37 -1.69 3.37
N LYS A 86 -36.11 -2.74 3.01
CA LYS A 86 -37.57 -2.83 2.98
C LYS A 86 -38.13 -2.63 4.39
N THR A 87 -39.19 -1.83 4.53
CA THR A 87 -40.22 -2.08 5.54
C THR A 87 -41.58 -1.60 5.02
N LYS A 88 -42.49 -2.56 4.81
CA LYS A 88 -43.92 -2.36 4.50
C LYS A 88 -44.62 -1.71 5.70
N PRO A 89 -45.54 -0.74 5.53
CA PRO A 89 -46.45 -0.39 6.61
C PRO A 89 -47.55 -1.46 6.71
N ARG A 90 -47.60 -2.15 7.87
CA ARG A 90 -48.74 -2.96 8.30
C ARG A 90 -49.91 -2.01 8.61
N GLN A 91 -50.86 -1.88 7.70
CA GLN A 91 -52.18 -1.36 8.06
C GLN A 91 -52.88 -2.42 8.91
N ARG A 92 -53.00 -2.15 10.21
CA ARG A 92 -53.97 -2.81 11.07
C ARG A 92 -54.97 -1.76 11.53
N SER A 93 -56.18 -2.00 11.07
CA SER A 93 -57.46 -1.44 11.46
C SER A 93 -57.69 -1.42 12.97
N ARG A 94 -58.46 -0.42 13.41
CA ARG A 94 -59.42 -0.42 14.54
C ARG A 94 -60.08 0.97 14.61
N THR A 95 -61.33 1.13 14.17
CA THR A 95 -62.64 0.92 14.83
C THR A 95 -63.17 2.16 15.59
N ALA A 96 -64.41 2.52 15.23
CA ALA A 96 -65.50 3.08 16.04
C ALA A 96 -65.40 4.53 16.57
N ALA A 97 -66.28 5.39 16.07
CA ALA A 97 -67.44 5.96 16.79
C ALA A 97 -68.33 6.70 15.79
#